data_AF-B2CKK8-F1
#
_entry.id   AF-B2CKK8-F1
#
_cell.length_a   1.000
_cell.length_b   1.000
_cell.length_c   1.000
_cell.angle_alpha   90.00
_cell.angle_beta   90.00
_cell.angle_gamma   90.00
#
_symmetry.space_group_name_H-M   'P 1'
#
loop_
_entity.id
_entity.type
_entity.pdbx_description
1 polymer ?
#
loop_
_entity_poly.entity_id
_entity_poly.type
_entity_poly.pdbx_seq_one_letter_code
_entity_poly.pdbx_strand_id
1 'polypeptide(L)'
;AYDQAGFPDLELQIHDSWLFFPFHRYYLYFYERILGKLINDPSFASPFWNWDAPAGMQLPGMFANPKSPLYDKFRNANHQPPKLIDLNYNLKDANVSDETQINTNLKIMYRQMVSNAKNPKLFFGNPYRAGDEPSPGGGAIETTPHGPVHIWTGDNTQPNLEDMGNFYSAGRDPIFFSHHSNVDRLWSVWKTLGGKREDFTDSDWLDSGFLFYDENANMVRVKVRDCLDSKKLGYVYQDVDIPWTSHKPTPRRVKDVIKKFGHKLHGHGVAHAAETSTKVVAGGHFPISLASKISIEGVWLFSEMGGIDKINMCMSAHDYKTKV
;
A
#
# COMPACT_ATOMS: atom_id res chain seq x y z
N ALA A 1 16.84 13.55 -2.67
CA ALA A 1 16.05 13.94 -3.84
C ALA A 1 16.93 13.87 -5.08
N TYR A 2 16.42 13.30 -6.17
CA TYR A 2 16.98 13.49 -7.51
C TYR A 2 15.99 14.34 -8.30
N ASP A 3 16.47 15.26 -9.13
CA ASP A 3 15.60 16.05 -9.99
C ASP A 3 15.27 15.29 -11.28
N GLN A 4 14.14 15.63 -11.90
CA GLN A 4 13.77 15.12 -13.21
C GLN A 4 14.63 15.80 -14.29
N ALA A 5 15.40 15.02 -15.04
CA ALA A 5 16.25 15.55 -16.10
C ALA A 5 15.41 16.32 -17.15
N GLY A 6 15.75 17.59 -17.37
CA GLY A 6 15.01 18.48 -18.27
C GLY A 6 13.89 19.29 -17.61
N PHE A 7 13.60 19.04 -16.33
CA PHE A 7 12.60 19.76 -15.54
C PHE A 7 13.20 20.19 -14.20
N PRO A 8 14.02 21.27 -14.19
CA PRO A 8 14.53 21.81 -12.92
C PRO A 8 13.34 22.15 -12.01
N ASP A 9 13.51 21.95 -10.70
CA ASP A 9 12.50 22.13 -9.65
C ASP A 9 11.45 21.01 -9.50
N LEU A 10 11.44 19.98 -10.36
CA LEU A 10 10.62 18.79 -10.14
C LEU A 10 11.44 17.64 -9.59
N GLU A 11 11.12 17.20 -8.37
CA GLU A 11 11.71 16.00 -7.77
C GLU A 11 11.18 14.74 -8.46
N LEU A 12 12.06 13.75 -8.63
CA LEU A 12 11.71 12.38 -8.99
C LEU A 12 11.26 11.62 -7.73
N GLN A 13 9.99 11.22 -7.70
CA GLN A 13 9.41 10.42 -6.62
C GLN A 13 8.84 9.11 -7.15
N ILE A 14 9.43 7.98 -6.76
CA ILE A 14 8.98 6.65 -7.20
C ILE A 14 7.76 6.17 -6.41
N HIS A 15 7.57 6.68 -5.18
CA HIS A 15 6.41 6.38 -4.35
C HIS A 15 5.17 7.13 -4.84
N ASP A 16 4.01 6.67 -4.40
CA ASP A 16 2.70 7.15 -4.79
C ASP A 16 2.52 7.22 -6.30
N SER A 17 2.99 6.19 -7.01
CA SER A 17 2.91 6.13 -8.48
C SER A 17 2.98 4.71 -9.01
N TRP A 18 2.67 4.54 -10.28
CA TRP A 18 2.87 3.27 -10.99
C TRP A 18 4.33 2.76 -11.05
N LEU A 19 5.32 3.56 -10.64
CA LEU A 19 6.73 3.17 -10.61
C LEU A 19 7.11 2.43 -9.32
N PHE A 20 6.25 2.44 -8.29
CA PHE A 20 6.50 1.82 -6.99
C PHE A 20 6.97 0.37 -7.09
N PHE A 21 6.18 -0.49 -7.73
CA PHE A 21 6.50 -1.92 -7.86
C PHE A 21 7.78 -2.19 -8.67
N PRO A 22 7.92 -1.71 -9.93
CA PRO A 22 9.11 -2.04 -10.71
C PRO A 22 10.40 -1.44 -10.15
N PHE A 23 10.36 -0.27 -9.51
CA PHE A 23 11.52 0.28 -8.83
C PHE A 23 11.98 -0.63 -7.69
N HIS A 24 11.07 -1.03 -6.80
CA HIS A 24 11.41 -1.89 -5.66
C HIS A 24 11.83 -3.30 -6.09
N ARG A 25 11.26 -3.84 -7.18
CA ARG A 25 11.73 -5.10 -7.77
C ARG A 25 13.20 -5.04 -8.17
N TYR A 26 13.62 -3.98 -8.88
CA TYR A 26 15.03 -3.82 -9.23
C TYR A 26 15.92 -3.52 -8.02
N TYR A 27 15.41 -2.76 -7.06
CA TYR A 27 16.14 -2.49 -5.83
C TYR A 27 16.47 -3.80 -5.09
N LEU A 28 15.50 -4.69 -4.95
CA LEU A 28 15.69 -6.03 -4.36
C LEU A 28 16.58 -6.91 -5.23
N TYR A 29 16.41 -6.89 -6.55
CA TYR A 29 17.18 -7.71 -7.48
C TYR A 29 18.69 -7.47 -7.35
N PHE A 30 19.13 -6.20 -7.37
CA PHE A 30 20.56 -5.90 -7.20
C PHE A 30 21.01 -6.13 -5.76
N TYR A 31 20.18 -5.82 -4.77
CA TYR A 31 20.49 -6.10 -3.36
C TYR A 31 20.77 -7.59 -3.10
N GLU A 32 19.90 -8.48 -3.60
CA GLU A 32 20.04 -9.93 -3.47
C GLU A 32 21.33 -10.44 -4.16
N ARG A 33 21.60 -9.96 -5.37
CA ARG A 33 22.82 -10.32 -6.12
C ARG A 33 24.10 -9.86 -5.43
N ILE A 34 24.10 -8.64 -4.86
CA ILE A 34 25.22 -8.13 -4.07
C ILE A 34 25.45 -9.04 -2.86
N LEU A 35 24.40 -9.41 -2.11
CA LEU A 35 24.53 -10.32 -0.98
C LEU A 35 25.09 -11.69 -1.39
N GLY A 36 24.54 -12.31 -2.44
CA GLY A 36 25.03 -13.58 -2.96
C GLY A 36 26.49 -13.52 -3.39
N LYS A 37 26.91 -12.42 -4.04
CA LYS A 37 28.29 -12.18 -4.43
C LYS A 37 29.23 -12.09 -3.22
N LEU A 38 28.83 -11.39 -2.16
CA LEU A 38 29.64 -11.19 -0.95
C LEU A 38 29.96 -12.50 -0.22
N ILE A 39 29.07 -13.49 -0.30
CA ILE A 39 29.25 -14.81 0.33
C ILE A 39 29.63 -15.92 -0.65
N ASN A 40 29.87 -15.58 -1.92
CA ASN A 40 30.15 -16.51 -3.01
C ASN A 40 29.08 -17.61 -3.16
N ASP A 41 27.80 -17.24 -2.98
CA ASP A 41 26.65 -18.09 -3.20
C ASP A 41 25.79 -17.53 -4.34
N PRO A 42 25.92 -18.06 -5.57
CA PRO A 42 25.13 -17.61 -6.70
C PRO A 42 23.65 -18.05 -6.61
N SER A 43 23.29 -18.88 -5.63
CA SER A 43 21.93 -19.35 -5.38
C SER A 43 21.26 -18.66 -4.18
N PHE A 44 21.95 -17.70 -3.55
CA PHE A 44 21.40 -16.94 -2.44
C PHE A 44 20.07 -16.29 -2.82
N ALA A 45 19.07 -16.46 -1.95
CA ALA A 45 17.76 -15.86 -2.09
C ALA A 45 17.38 -15.15 -0.79
N SER A 46 16.85 -13.94 -0.92
CA SER A 46 16.40 -13.15 0.21
C SER A 46 15.06 -13.69 0.74
N PRO A 47 14.85 -13.75 2.07
CA PRO A 47 13.57 -14.14 2.61
C PRO A 47 12.50 -13.08 2.31
N PHE A 48 11.23 -13.49 2.35
CA PHE A 48 10.09 -12.57 2.38
C PHE A 48 9.38 -12.66 3.73
N TRP A 49 9.02 -11.53 4.30
CA TRP A 49 8.23 -11.49 5.52
C TRP A 49 6.78 -11.81 5.18
N ASN A 50 6.36 -13.05 5.46
CA ASN A 50 5.05 -13.60 5.09
C ASN A 50 3.89 -13.09 5.98
N TRP A 51 3.76 -11.77 6.15
CA TRP A 51 2.73 -11.14 6.98
C TRP A 51 1.30 -11.30 6.44
N ASP A 52 1.13 -11.85 5.23
CA ASP A 52 -0.18 -12.21 4.67
C ASP A 52 -0.66 -13.63 5.07
N ALA A 53 0.15 -14.40 5.81
CA ALA A 53 -0.23 -15.67 6.40
C ALA A 53 -0.04 -15.65 7.93
N PRO A 54 -0.91 -16.32 8.73
CA PRO A 54 -0.88 -16.22 10.19
C PRO A 54 0.48 -16.51 10.84
N ALA A 55 1.19 -17.54 10.37
CA ALA A 55 2.49 -17.93 10.91
C ALA A 55 3.59 -16.87 10.67
N GLY A 56 3.42 -15.98 9.69
CA GLY A 56 4.35 -14.90 9.37
C GLY A 56 3.91 -13.53 9.86
N MET A 57 2.81 -13.42 10.64
CA MET A 57 2.32 -12.12 11.14
C MET A 57 3.14 -11.54 12.29
N GLN A 58 4.06 -12.29 12.89
CA GLN A 58 5.00 -11.76 13.88
C GLN A 58 6.26 -11.23 13.20
N LEU A 59 6.98 -10.33 13.87
CA LEU A 59 8.35 -9.99 13.50
C LEU A 59 9.18 -11.29 13.44
N PRO A 60 9.79 -11.67 12.29
CA PRO A 60 10.46 -12.95 12.19
C PRO A 60 11.65 -13.01 13.15
N GLY A 61 11.81 -14.13 13.86
CA GLY A 61 12.78 -14.26 14.95
C GLY A 61 14.24 -13.93 14.58
N MET A 62 14.62 -14.16 13.32
CA MET A 62 15.96 -13.82 12.82
C MET A 62 16.26 -12.30 12.83
N PHE A 63 15.23 -11.46 12.71
CA PHE A 63 15.34 -10.01 12.83
C PHE A 63 15.19 -9.56 14.30
N ALA A 64 14.39 -10.26 15.11
CA ALA A 64 14.13 -9.88 16.50
C ALA A 64 15.31 -10.13 17.47
N ASN A 65 16.25 -11.02 17.12
CA ASN A 65 17.38 -11.38 17.98
C ASN A 65 18.44 -10.26 18.01
N PRO A 66 18.72 -9.61 19.16
CA PRO A 66 19.71 -8.51 19.26
C PRO A 66 21.15 -8.87 18.92
N LYS A 67 21.48 -10.17 18.84
CA LYS A 67 22.80 -10.67 18.44
C LYS A 67 22.90 -10.95 16.93
N SER A 68 21.80 -10.85 16.20
CA SER A 68 21.74 -11.07 14.75
C SER A 68 22.31 -9.86 14.01
N PRO A 69 23.05 -10.03 12.90
CA PRO A 69 23.38 -8.92 12.01
C PRO A 69 22.16 -8.31 11.32
N LEU A 70 21.00 -8.98 11.41
CA LEU A 70 19.72 -8.51 10.88
C LEU A 70 18.91 -7.69 11.91
N TYR A 71 19.44 -7.52 13.12
CA TYR A 71 18.78 -6.76 14.16
C TYR A 71 18.90 -5.26 13.89
N ASP A 72 17.81 -4.56 14.21
CA ASP A 72 17.81 -3.11 14.32
C ASP A 72 17.20 -2.73 15.68
N LYS A 73 17.84 -1.77 16.35
CA LYS A 73 17.38 -1.23 17.63
C LYS A 73 16.25 -0.21 17.46
N PHE A 74 16.13 0.42 16.30
CA PHE A 74 15.13 1.44 15.99
C PHE A 74 13.86 0.80 15.41
N ARG A 75 13.30 -0.13 16.19
CA ARG A 75 11.97 -0.73 15.96
C ARG A 75 11.08 -0.49 17.16
N ASN A 76 9.77 -0.44 16.94
CA ASN A 76 8.80 -0.27 18.03
C ASN A 76 8.97 -1.36 19.10
N ALA A 77 9.32 -0.95 20.32
CA ALA A 77 9.56 -1.86 21.43
C ALA A 77 8.32 -2.67 21.85
N ASN A 78 7.11 -2.13 21.61
CA ASN A 78 5.85 -2.81 21.91
C ASN A 78 5.44 -3.83 20.84
N HIS A 79 6.15 -3.87 19.72
CA HIS A 79 5.84 -4.70 18.56
C HIS A 79 6.83 -5.86 18.37
N GLN A 80 7.64 -6.15 19.38
CA GLN A 80 8.48 -7.35 19.40
C GLN A 80 7.62 -8.63 19.50
N PRO A 81 8.12 -9.80 19.04
CA PRO A 81 7.41 -11.06 19.19
C PRO A 81 7.01 -11.31 20.66
N PRO A 82 5.81 -11.85 20.92
CA PRO A 82 4.89 -12.48 19.96
C PRO A 82 3.82 -11.55 19.35
N LYS A 83 3.98 -10.22 19.42
CA LYS A 83 2.97 -9.29 18.89
C LYS A 83 2.71 -9.54 17.40
N LEU A 84 1.43 -9.66 17.04
CA LEU A 84 0.99 -9.75 15.65
C LEU A 84 0.97 -8.37 15.01
N ILE A 85 1.41 -8.31 13.75
CA ILE A 85 1.33 -7.11 12.93
C ILE A 85 -0.12 -6.70 12.73
N ASP A 86 -0.36 -5.39 12.71
CA ASP A 86 -1.64 -4.82 12.32
C ASP A 86 -1.54 -4.24 10.91
N LEU A 87 -2.13 -4.92 9.91
CA LEU A 87 -2.10 -4.47 8.52
C LEU A 87 -2.97 -3.23 8.27
N ASN A 88 -3.66 -2.72 9.29
CA ASN A 88 -4.36 -1.44 9.27
C ASN A 88 -3.91 -0.56 10.46
N TYR A 89 -2.66 -0.72 10.90
CA TYR A 89 -2.07 0.09 11.94
C TYR A 89 -2.14 1.57 11.60
N ASN A 90 -2.49 2.39 12.59
CA ASN A 90 -2.65 3.83 12.45
C ASN A 90 -1.96 4.60 13.59
N LEU A 91 -0.76 4.14 13.98
CA LEU A 91 0.03 4.67 15.11
C LEU A 91 -0.60 4.44 16.49
N LYS A 92 -1.67 3.64 16.56
CA LYS A 92 -2.34 3.26 17.79
C LYS A 92 -2.61 1.76 17.81
N ASP A 93 -2.16 1.11 18.87
CA ASP A 93 -2.44 -0.29 19.11
C ASP A 93 -3.95 -0.55 19.29
N ALA A 94 -4.48 -1.49 18.52
CA ALA A 94 -5.80 -2.05 18.76
C ALA A 94 -5.74 -2.98 19.99
N ASN A 95 -6.71 -2.84 20.90
CA ASN A 95 -6.90 -3.76 22.01
C ASN A 95 -7.86 -4.88 21.59
N VAL A 96 -7.36 -5.84 20.81
CA VAL A 96 -8.12 -6.98 20.26
C VAL A 96 -7.39 -8.29 20.51
N SER A 97 -8.11 -9.41 20.44
CA SER A 97 -7.48 -10.74 20.50
C SER A 97 -6.68 -11.05 19.24
N ASP A 98 -5.69 -11.94 19.35
CA ASP A 98 -4.90 -12.43 18.21
C ASP A 98 -5.79 -13.01 17.10
N GLU A 99 -6.82 -13.78 17.45
CA GLU A 99 -7.80 -14.31 16.48
C GLU A 99 -8.49 -13.19 15.71
N THR A 100 -8.87 -12.10 16.39
CA THR A 100 -9.49 -10.93 15.77
C THR A 100 -8.50 -10.21 14.87
N GLN A 101 -7.24 -10.06 15.28
CA GLN A 101 -6.19 -9.43 14.49
C GLN A 101 -5.90 -10.24 13.21
N ILE A 102 -5.74 -11.56 13.32
CA ILE A 102 -5.52 -12.46 12.18
C ILE A 102 -6.68 -12.34 11.19
N ASN A 103 -7.93 -12.49 11.65
CA ASN A 103 -9.11 -12.39 10.80
C ASN A 103 -9.22 -11.01 10.11
N THR A 104 -8.82 -9.94 10.81
CA THR A 104 -8.79 -8.58 10.27
C THR A 104 -7.73 -8.44 9.19
N ASN A 105 -6.51 -8.90 9.45
CA ASN A 105 -5.40 -8.92 8.47
C ASN A 105 -5.77 -9.70 7.20
N LEU A 106 -6.35 -10.90 7.34
CA LEU A 106 -6.77 -11.71 6.19
C LEU A 106 -7.87 -11.02 5.37
N LYS A 107 -8.83 -10.35 6.01
CA LYS A 107 -9.86 -9.55 5.32
C LYS A 107 -9.28 -8.32 4.64
N ILE A 108 -8.29 -7.67 5.24
CA ILE A 108 -7.55 -6.57 4.61
C ILE A 108 -6.86 -7.09 3.36
N MET A 109 -6.13 -8.19 3.45
CA MET A 109 -5.46 -8.79 2.30
C MET A 109 -6.42 -9.13 1.17
N TYR A 110 -7.55 -9.80 1.46
CA TYR A 110 -8.59 -10.03 0.45
C TYR A 110 -9.08 -8.72 -0.17
N ARG A 111 -9.40 -7.71 0.66
CA ARG A 111 -9.90 -6.43 0.18
C ARG A 111 -8.89 -5.78 -0.78
N GLN A 112 -7.62 -5.74 -0.41
CA GLN A 112 -6.60 -5.04 -1.19
C GLN A 112 -6.24 -5.79 -2.47
N MET A 113 -5.95 -7.09 -2.37
CA MET A 113 -5.54 -7.92 -3.52
C MET A 113 -6.68 -8.22 -4.49
N VAL A 114 -7.93 -8.30 -4.01
CA VAL A 114 -9.08 -8.73 -4.83
C VAL A 114 -10.03 -7.58 -5.15
N SER A 115 -10.51 -6.87 -4.13
CA SER A 115 -11.62 -5.92 -4.27
C SER A 115 -11.15 -4.55 -4.74
N ASN A 116 -10.01 -4.09 -4.23
CA ASN A 116 -9.42 -2.81 -4.57
C ASN A 116 -8.47 -2.94 -5.76
N ALA A 117 -7.75 -4.03 -5.94
CA ALA A 117 -6.87 -4.23 -7.09
C ALA A 117 -7.51 -5.05 -8.24
N LYS A 118 -8.56 -4.52 -8.86
CA LYS A 118 -9.28 -5.23 -9.95
C LYS A 118 -8.63 -5.09 -11.33
N ASN A 119 -7.75 -4.11 -11.51
CA ASN A 119 -7.10 -3.76 -12.77
C ASN A 119 -5.73 -3.11 -12.49
N PRO A 120 -4.88 -2.88 -13.52
CA PRO A 120 -3.51 -2.42 -13.31
C PRO A 120 -3.46 -1.06 -12.61
N LYS A 121 -4.30 -0.10 -13.02
CA LYS A 121 -4.36 1.24 -12.39
C LYS A 121 -4.61 1.18 -10.89
N LEU A 122 -5.51 0.32 -10.45
CA LEU A 122 -5.81 0.20 -9.02
C LEU A 122 -4.74 -0.57 -8.24
N PHE A 123 -3.99 -1.45 -8.90
CA PHE A 123 -2.93 -2.23 -8.25
C PHE A 123 -1.63 -1.43 -8.15
N PHE A 124 -1.16 -0.86 -9.27
CA PHE A 124 0.13 -0.17 -9.37
C PHE A 124 0.06 1.30 -8.96
N GLY A 125 -1.06 1.98 -9.19
CA GLY A 125 -1.19 3.42 -8.94
C GLY A 125 -1.35 4.25 -10.21
N ASN A 126 -1.31 5.57 -10.04
CA ASN A 126 -1.50 6.54 -11.10
C ASN A 126 -0.25 6.72 -11.97
N PRO A 127 -0.43 7.11 -13.25
CA PRO A 127 0.67 7.46 -14.13
C PRO A 127 1.56 8.57 -13.57
N TYR A 128 2.85 8.42 -13.79
CA TYR A 128 3.89 9.40 -13.45
C TYR A 128 4.93 9.42 -14.59
N ARG A 129 5.08 10.59 -15.21
CA ARG A 129 5.94 10.84 -16.37
C ARG A 129 6.87 12.01 -16.08
N ALA A 130 7.92 12.14 -16.89
CA ALA A 130 8.80 13.29 -16.80
C ALA A 130 8.01 14.59 -17.06
N GLY A 131 8.14 15.56 -16.17
CA GLY A 131 7.38 16.80 -16.15
C GLY A 131 6.14 16.79 -15.25
N ASP A 132 5.77 15.64 -14.68
CA ASP A 132 4.66 15.56 -13.71
C ASP A 132 5.13 15.96 -12.31
N GLU A 133 4.19 16.52 -11.53
CA GLU A 133 4.34 16.70 -10.08
C GLU A 133 4.50 15.35 -9.37
N PRO A 134 5.28 15.28 -8.28
CA PRO A 134 5.49 14.04 -7.54
C PRO A 134 4.20 13.54 -6.87
N SER A 135 4.17 12.24 -6.57
CA SER A 135 3.09 11.57 -5.84
C SER A 135 1.69 11.69 -6.48
N PRO A 136 1.49 11.31 -7.76
CA PRO A 136 0.18 11.37 -8.42
C PRO A 136 -0.87 10.42 -7.81
N GLY A 137 -0.46 9.43 -7.02
CA GLY A 137 -1.30 8.57 -6.19
C GLY A 137 -0.92 7.09 -6.31
N GLY A 138 -0.60 6.48 -5.16
CA GLY A 138 -0.20 5.08 -5.07
C GLY A 138 -1.32 4.06 -5.30
N GLY A 139 -0.90 2.82 -5.53
CA GLY A 139 -1.79 1.68 -5.71
C GLY A 139 -2.38 1.14 -4.40
N ALA A 140 -3.26 0.14 -4.53
CA ALA A 140 -3.92 -0.50 -3.38
C ALA A 140 -2.91 -1.06 -2.37
N ILE A 141 -1.85 -1.75 -2.84
CA ILE A 141 -0.88 -2.42 -1.96
C ILE A 141 0.09 -1.44 -1.31
N GLU A 142 0.53 -0.41 -2.06
CA GLU A 142 1.42 0.65 -1.57
C GLU A 142 0.79 1.40 -0.38
N THR A 143 -0.51 1.68 -0.46
CA THR A 143 -1.25 2.32 0.64
C THR A 143 -1.50 1.34 1.79
N THR A 144 -1.98 0.14 1.51
CA THR A 144 -2.22 -0.90 2.51
C THR A 144 -2.08 -2.27 1.86
N PRO A 145 -1.21 -3.14 2.37
CA PRO A 145 -0.61 -3.13 3.71
C PRO A 145 0.78 -2.50 3.82
N HIS A 146 1.42 -2.07 2.73
CA HIS A 146 2.81 -1.57 2.77
C HIS A 146 3.00 -0.44 3.79
N GLY A 147 2.24 0.66 3.68
CA GLY A 147 2.31 1.78 4.63
C GLY A 147 2.17 1.35 6.11
N PRO A 148 1.09 0.64 6.49
CA PRO A 148 0.92 0.12 7.84
C PRO A 148 2.08 -0.74 8.35
N VAL A 149 2.71 -1.58 7.51
CA VAL A 149 3.87 -2.38 7.94
C VAL A 149 5.05 -1.48 8.31
N HIS A 150 5.33 -0.45 7.50
CA HIS A 150 6.37 0.54 7.80
C HIS A 150 6.19 1.21 9.15
N ILE A 151 5.02 1.83 9.37
CA ILE A 151 4.75 2.57 10.60
C ILE A 151 4.52 1.67 11.82
N TRP A 152 4.14 0.41 11.61
CA TRP A 152 4.09 -0.59 12.69
C TRP A 152 5.50 -0.98 13.11
N THR A 153 6.43 -1.17 12.18
CA THR A 153 7.79 -1.60 12.53
C THR A 153 8.65 -0.48 13.12
N GLY A 154 8.54 0.76 12.60
CA GLY A 154 9.37 1.90 13.03
C GLY A 154 9.23 2.26 14.51
N ASP A 155 10.31 2.72 15.13
CA ASP A 155 10.32 3.13 16.54
C ASP A 155 9.64 4.49 16.72
N ASN A 156 8.46 4.46 17.34
CA ASN A 156 7.66 5.65 17.61
C ASN A 156 8.23 6.59 18.68
N THR A 157 9.38 6.25 19.28
CA THR A 157 10.14 7.12 20.17
C THR A 157 11.21 7.93 19.45
N GLN A 158 11.52 7.59 18.18
CA GLN A 158 12.44 8.37 17.35
C GLN A 158 11.75 9.60 16.76
N PRO A 159 12.50 10.69 16.44
CA PRO A 159 11.92 11.95 16.00
C PRO A 159 11.03 11.86 14.75
N ASN A 160 11.33 10.92 13.85
CA ASN A 160 10.65 10.77 12.57
C ASN A 160 10.13 9.33 12.34
N LEU A 161 9.99 8.53 13.40
CA LEU A 161 9.61 7.11 13.34
C LEU A 161 10.69 6.19 12.74
N GLU A 162 11.97 6.56 12.86
CA GLU A 162 13.09 5.75 12.36
C GLU A 162 13.09 4.32 12.94
N ASP A 163 13.64 3.32 12.24
CA ASP A 163 14.12 3.41 10.86
C ASP A 163 12.97 3.13 9.86
N MET A 164 12.22 2.04 10.05
CA MET A 164 11.16 1.59 9.12
C MET A 164 9.99 2.56 8.91
N GLY A 165 9.70 3.45 9.86
CA GLY A 165 8.55 4.36 9.78
C GLY A 165 8.75 5.57 8.85
N ASN A 166 9.93 5.73 8.25
CA ASN A 166 10.22 6.84 7.34
C ASN A 166 11.09 6.42 6.14
N PHE A 167 10.76 6.91 4.94
CA PHE A 167 11.42 6.48 3.70
C PHE A 167 12.92 6.80 3.66
N TYR A 168 13.40 7.89 4.26
CA TYR A 168 14.84 8.20 4.23
C TYR A 168 15.68 7.24 5.09
N SER A 169 15.04 6.57 6.06
CA SER A 169 15.70 5.70 7.03
C SER A 169 15.34 4.23 6.88
N ALA A 170 14.23 3.88 6.24
CA ALA A 170 13.69 2.52 6.24
C ALA A 170 14.70 1.47 5.74
N GLY A 171 15.46 1.78 4.69
CA GLY A 171 16.48 0.86 4.16
C GLY A 171 17.69 0.60 5.08
N ARG A 172 17.80 1.30 6.23
CA ARG A 172 18.81 1.03 7.26
C ARG A 172 18.47 -0.20 8.08
N ASP A 173 17.19 -0.52 8.23
CA ASP A 173 16.71 -1.73 8.89
C ASP A 173 16.73 -2.90 7.91
N PRO A 174 17.47 -4.00 8.17
CA PRO A 174 17.51 -5.16 7.29
C PRO A 174 16.14 -5.78 6.98
N ILE A 175 15.13 -5.61 7.84
CA ILE A 175 13.79 -6.15 7.58
C ILE A 175 13.05 -5.44 6.45
N PHE A 176 13.46 -4.22 6.08
CA PHE A 176 12.96 -3.49 4.91
C PHE A 176 12.95 -4.36 3.66
N PHE A 177 14.08 -5.02 3.38
CA PHE A 177 14.24 -5.86 2.20
C PHE A 177 13.32 -7.09 2.25
N SER A 178 13.11 -7.67 3.44
CA SER A 178 12.19 -8.79 3.63
C SER A 178 10.71 -8.37 3.52
N HIS A 179 10.36 -7.17 4.00
CA HIS A 179 9.04 -6.57 3.81
C HIS A 179 8.75 -6.36 2.31
N HIS A 180 9.64 -5.65 1.61
CA HIS A 180 9.48 -5.38 0.18
C HIS A 180 9.56 -6.65 -0.66
N SER A 181 10.29 -7.67 -0.24
CA SER A 181 10.27 -8.99 -0.89
C SER A 181 8.87 -9.62 -0.85
N ASN A 182 8.10 -9.45 0.24
CA ASN A 182 6.70 -9.89 0.22
C ASN A 182 5.80 -8.98 -0.64
N VAL A 183 6.08 -7.67 -0.68
CA VAL A 183 5.37 -6.74 -1.60
C VAL A 183 5.60 -7.15 -3.07
N ASP A 184 6.85 -7.48 -3.43
CA ASP A 184 7.18 -7.98 -4.78
C ASP A 184 6.52 -9.32 -5.09
N ARG A 185 6.51 -10.25 -4.11
CA ARG A 185 5.75 -11.51 -4.19
C ARG A 185 4.28 -11.25 -4.52
N LEU A 186 3.65 -10.25 -3.89
CA LEU A 186 2.24 -9.94 -4.13
C LEU A 186 1.98 -9.48 -5.57
N TRP A 187 2.91 -8.84 -6.27
CA TRP A 187 2.76 -8.56 -7.71
C TRP A 187 2.62 -9.87 -8.49
N SER A 188 3.47 -10.85 -8.23
CA SER A 188 3.40 -12.16 -8.88
C SER A 188 2.10 -12.89 -8.54
N VAL A 189 1.66 -12.88 -7.28
CA VAL A 189 0.39 -13.47 -6.83
C VAL A 189 -0.81 -12.78 -7.47
N TRP A 190 -0.82 -11.45 -7.53
CA TRP A 190 -1.95 -10.68 -8.08
C TRP A 190 -2.29 -11.08 -9.51
N LYS A 191 -1.28 -11.34 -10.34
CA LYS A 191 -1.44 -11.79 -11.72
C LYS A 191 -2.08 -13.18 -11.85
N THR A 192 -2.00 -14.03 -10.82
CA THR A 192 -2.62 -15.37 -10.84
C THR A 192 -4.10 -15.35 -10.47
N LEU A 193 -4.61 -14.25 -9.92
CA LEU A 193 -6.02 -14.13 -9.50
C LEU A 193 -7.01 -13.91 -10.66
N GLY A 194 -6.52 -13.88 -11.91
CA GLY A 194 -7.32 -13.76 -13.13
C GLY A 194 -8.05 -12.43 -13.30
N GLY A 195 -8.94 -12.35 -14.29
CA GLY A 195 -9.65 -11.12 -14.64
C GLY A 195 -8.76 -10.12 -15.38
N LYS A 196 -8.94 -8.81 -15.12
CA LYS A 196 -8.12 -7.74 -15.73
C LYS A 196 -6.82 -7.47 -14.97
N ARG A 197 -6.26 -8.49 -14.32
CA ARG A 197 -5.06 -8.38 -13.48
C ARG A 197 -3.81 -8.68 -14.28
N GLU A 198 -3.45 -7.71 -15.10
CA GLU A 198 -2.33 -7.75 -16.03
C GLU A 198 -1.37 -6.57 -15.81
N ASP A 199 -0.17 -6.65 -16.34
CA ASP A 199 0.77 -5.52 -16.29
C ASP A 199 0.27 -4.38 -17.22
N PHE A 200 0.72 -3.14 -16.98
CA PHE A 200 0.42 -2.05 -17.91
C PHE A 200 1.09 -2.31 -19.28
N THR A 201 0.39 -1.90 -20.33
CA THR A 201 0.91 -1.90 -21.72
C THR A 201 1.30 -0.50 -22.21
N ASP A 202 1.20 0.51 -21.34
CA ASP A 202 1.55 1.90 -21.62
C ASP A 202 3.07 2.00 -21.87
N SER A 203 3.46 2.58 -23.00
CA SER A 203 4.88 2.70 -23.38
C SER A 203 5.67 3.58 -22.41
N ASP A 204 5.06 4.61 -21.84
CA ASP A 204 5.76 5.51 -20.91
C ASP A 204 6.11 4.77 -19.62
N TRP A 205 5.22 3.89 -19.16
CA TRP A 205 5.50 3.01 -18.04
C TRP A 205 6.56 1.96 -18.38
N LEU A 206 6.40 1.26 -19.51
CA LEU A 206 7.32 0.20 -19.94
C LEU A 206 8.74 0.71 -20.20
N ASP A 207 8.88 1.96 -20.65
CA ASP A 207 10.14 2.55 -21.10
C ASP A 207 10.83 3.39 -20.02
N SER A 208 10.10 3.66 -18.93
CA SER A 208 10.65 4.21 -17.69
C SER A 208 11.85 3.38 -17.26
N GLY A 209 12.90 4.07 -16.82
CA GLY A 209 14.17 3.44 -16.48
C GLY A 209 14.80 4.01 -15.22
N PHE A 210 15.54 3.13 -14.55
CA PHE A 210 16.21 3.43 -13.29
C PHE A 210 17.71 3.15 -13.42
N LEU A 211 18.50 3.72 -12.52
CA LEU A 211 19.93 3.47 -12.41
C LEU A 211 20.21 2.81 -11.07
N PHE A 212 20.92 1.68 -11.10
CA PHE A 212 21.36 0.95 -9.91
C PHE A 212 22.83 0.54 -10.08
N TYR A 213 23.53 0.31 -8.97
CA TYR A 213 24.81 -0.39 -9.01
C TYR A 213 24.58 -1.90 -8.95
N ASP A 214 25.27 -2.66 -9.80
CA ASP A 214 25.26 -4.13 -9.78
C ASP A 214 26.22 -4.72 -8.74
N GLU A 215 26.29 -6.05 -8.65
CA GLU A 215 27.19 -6.76 -7.74
C GLU A 215 28.69 -6.59 -8.04
N ASN A 216 29.04 -5.94 -9.15
CA ASN A 216 30.40 -5.61 -9.55
C ASN A 216 30.67 -4.10 -9.46
N ALA A 217 29.78 -3.34 -8.82
CA ALA A 217 29.83 -1.88 -8.69
C ALA A 217 29.79 -1.12 -10.03
N ASN A 218 29.20 -1.70 -11.07
CA ASN A 218 28.92 -1.01 -12.32
C ASN A 218 27.56 -0.31 -12.24
N MET A 219 27.47 0.91 -12.76
CA MET A 219 26.18 1.58 -12.93
C MET A 219 25.42 0.99 -14.10
N VAL A 220 24.26 0.40 -13.83
CA VAL A 220 23.40 -0.26 -14.80
C VAL A 220 22.09 0.51 -14.96
N ARG A 221 21.71 0.74 -16.22
CA ARG A 221 20.38 1.25 -16.56
C ARG A 221 19.44 0.08 -16.83
N VAL A 222 18.32 0.06 -16.13
CA VAL A 222 17.26 -0.95 -16.29
C VAL A 222 15.97 -0.30 -16.80
N LYS A 223 15.07 -1.10 -17.38
CA LYS A 223 13.75 -0.65 -17.82
C LYS A 223 12.65 -1.49 -17.18
N VAL A 224 11.50 -0.87 -16.94
CA VAL A 224 10.32 -1.52 -16.35
C VAL A 224 9.90 -2.75 -17.15
N ARG A 225 9.87 -2.66 -18.49
CA ARG A 225 9.51 -3.77 -19.37
C ARG A 225 10.32 -5.06 -19.14
N ASP A 226 11.54 -4.95 -18.62
CA ASP A 226 12.44 -6.09 -18.45
C ASP A 226 12.27 -6.80 -17.09
N CYS A 227 11.50 -6.22 -16.15
CA CYS A 227 11.23 -6.81 -14.83
C CYS A 227 9.81 -7.36 -14.65
N LEU A 228 8.98 -7.41 -15.69
CA LEU A 228 7.59 -7.86 -15.56
C LEU A 228 7.48 -9.33 -15.11
N ASP A 229 8.45 -10.16 -15.52
CA ASP A 229 8.55 -11.58 -15.18
C ASP A 229 9.80 -11.84 -14.34
N SER A 230 9.62 -12.16 -13.05
CA SER A 230 10.73 -12.43 -12.14
C SER A 230 11.58 -13.63 -12.59
N LYS A 231 11.00 -14.57 -13.34
CA LYS A 231 11.75 -15.73 -13.87
C LYS A 231 12.83 -15.32 -14.85
N LYS A 232 12.61 -14.24 -15.61
CA LYS A 232 13.64 -13.67 -16.50
C LYS A 232 14.74 -12.96 -15.73
N LEU A 233 14.44 -12.51 -14.51
CA LEU A 233 15.42 -12.01 -13.55
C LEU A 233 16.08 -13.14 -12.73
N GLY A 234 15.69 -14.41 -12.95
CA GLY A 234 16.33 -15.56 -12.32
C GLY A 234 15.82 -15.93 -10.93
N TYR A 235 14.67 -15.39 -10.48
CA TYR A 235 14.11 -15.71 -9.17
C TYR A 235 12.61 -15.98 -9.18
N VAL A 236 12.16 -16.76 -8.20
CA VAL A 236 10.76 -17.03 -7.88
C VAL A 236 10.61 -17.12 -6.36
N TYR A 237 9.37 -16.97 -5.89
CA TYR A 237 9.05 -17.18 -4.48
C TYR A 237 8.71 -18.64 -4.20
N GLN A 238 9.06 -19.12 -3.01
CA GLN A 238 8.57 -20.40 -2.51
C GLN A 238 7.04 -20.39 -2.46
N ASP A 239 6.43 -21.46 -2.95
CA ASP A 239 4.98 -21.66 -2.84
C ASP A 239 4.61 -21.89 -1.37
N VAL A 240 3.73 -21.02 -0.87
CA VAL A 240 3.18 -21.06 0.50
C VAL A 240 1.68 -20.80 0.43
N ASP A 241 0.95 -21.24 1.45
CA ASP A 241 -0.49 -21.03 1.53
C ASP A 241 -0.85 -19.54 1.44
N ILE A 242 -1.95 -19.26 0.73
CA ILE A 242 -2.50 -17.91 0.55
C ILE A 242 -3.89 -17.86 1.22
N PRO A 243 -3.95 -17.84 2.57
CA PRO A 243 -5.18 -18.09 3.31
C PRO A 243 -6.23 -16.99 3.10
N TRP A 244 -5.82 -15.77 2.76
CA TRP A 244 -6.73 -14.64 2.60
C TRP A 244 -7.65 -14.74 1.39
N THR A 245 -7.41 -15.65 0.42
CA THR A 245 -8.24 -15.77 -0.81
C THR A 245 -9.71 -16.13 -0.51
N SER A 246 -9.99 -16.75 0.63
CA SER A 246 -11.34 -17.09 1.10
C SER A 246 -11.93 -16.10 2.11
N HIS A 247 -11.20 -15.04 2.49
CA HIS A 247 -11.56 -14.12 3.58
C HIS A 247 -12.27 -12.85 3.10
N LYS A 248 -13.32 -13.01 2.29
CA LYS A 248 -14.13 -11.88 1.80
C LYS A 248 -14.82 -11.15 2.97
N PRO A 249 -14.72 -9.81 3.07
CA PRO A 249 -15.47 -9.04 4.06
C PRO A 249 -16.98 -9.28 3.97
N THR A 250 -17.62 -9.49 5.13
CA THR A 250 -19.08 -9.67 5.22
C THR A 250 -19.79 -8.32 5.25
N PRO A 251 -20.79 -8.08 4.39
CA PRO A 251 -21.58 -6.85 4.44
C PRO A 251 -22.23 -6.65 5.80
N ARG A 252 -22.15 -5.43 6.35
CA ARG A 252 -22.87 -5.08 7.58
C ARG A 252 -24.36 -5.05 7.27
N ARG A 253 -25.16 -5.93 7.89
CA ARG A 253 -26.62 -5.89 7.77
C ARG A 253 -27.14 -4.69 8.55
N VAL A 254 -27.84 -3.77 7.89
CA VAL A 254 -28.43 -2.54 8.48
C VAL A 254 -29.49 -2.83 9.57
N LYS A 255 -29.94 -4.08 9.72
CA LYS A 255 -30.98 -4.48 10.68
C LYS A 255 -30.63 -4.18 12.16
N ASP A 256 -29.34 -4.08 12.51
CA ASP A 256 -28.94 -3.79 13.90
C ASP A 256 -28.95 -2.29 14.25
N VAL A 257 -28.99 -1.40 13.25
CA VAL A 257 -29.11 0.05 13.48
C VAL A 257 -30.56 0.42 13.81
N ILE A 258 -31.53 -0.24 13.18
CA ILE A 258 -32.97 0.01 13.42
C ILE A 258 -33.37 -0.37 14.85
N LYS A 259 -32.79 -1.43 15.43
CA LYS A 259 -33.06 -1.79 16.84
C LYS A 259 -32.56 -0.75 17.86
N LYS A 260 -31.48 0.00 17.55
CA LYS A 260 -30.97 1.06 18.44
C LYS A 260 -31.75 2.37 18.33
N PHE A 261 -32.38 2.65 17.19
CA PHE A 261 -33.21 3.85 17.00
C PHE A 261 -34.71 3.63 17.29
N GLY A 262 -35.20 2.39 17.24
CA GLY A 262 -36.61 2.06 17.53
C GLY A 262 -37.05 2.30 18.98
N HIS A 263 -36.10 2.39 19.93
CA HIS A 263 -36.41 2.67 21.34
C HIS A 263 -36.41 4.16 21.71
N LYS A 264 -36.11 5.08 20.79
CA LYS A 264 -36.03 6.53 21.09
C LYS A 264 -37.09 7.40 20.39
N LEU A 265 -38.05 6.79 19.69
CA LEU A 265 -39.19 7.47 19.06
C LEU A 265 -40.51 6.96 19.67
N HIS A 266 -40.75 7.27 20.94
CA HIS A 266 -42.09 7.21 21.57
C HIS A 266 -42.60 8.61 21.91
N GLY A 267 -42.43 9.53 20.96
CA GLY A 267 -42.95 10.88 21.09
C GLY A 267 -42.39 11.76 20.01
N HIS A 268 -43.06 11.79 18.87
CA HIS A 268 -43.33 12.97 18.02
C HIS A 268 -43.70 12.49 16.62
N GLY A 269 -44.95 12.77 16.21
CA GLY A 269 -45.42 12.90 14.83
C GLY A 269 -45.27 11.71 13.89
N VAL A 270 -46.36 10.98 13.66
CA VAL A 270 -46.49 10.07 12.52
C VAL A 270 -46.45 10.89 11.23
N ALA A 271 -45.38 10.76 10.44
CA ALA A 271 -45.38 11.19 9.04
C ALA A 271 -45.75 10.00 8.16
N HIS A 272 -46.91 10.10 7.50
CA HIS A 272 -47.38 9.12 6.52
C HIS A 272 -46.42 9.06 5.33
N ALA A 273 -45.77 7.91 5.12
CA ALA A 273 -45.18 7.58 3.84
C ALA A 273 -46.32 7.12 2.91
N ALA A 274 -46.67 7.94 1.93
CA ALA A 274 -47.56 7.53 0.86
C ALA A 274 -46.83 6.53 -0.04
N GLU A 275 -47.30 5.28 -0.03
CA GLU A 275 -46.97 4.29 -1.05
C GLU A 275 -47.38 4.84 -2.42
N THR A 276 -46.46 4.89 -3.38
CA THR A 276 -46.81 5.06 -4.78
C THR A 276 -46.41 3.81 -5.55
N SER A 277 -47.47 3.15 -6.04
CA SER A 277 -47.47 1.91 -6.81
C SER A 277 -46.65 2.00 -8.09
N THR A 278 -46.02 0.89 -8.42
CA THR A 278 -45.39 0.56 -9.70
C THR A 278 -46.28 0.84 -10.92
N LYS A 279 -45.76 1.62 -11.88
CA LYS A 279 -46.06 1.44 -13.31
C LYS A 279 -44.79 1.58 -14.14
N VAL A 280 -44.39 0.47 -14.74
CA VAL A 280 -43.45 0.40 -15.86
C VAL A 280 -44.14 1.02 -17.07
N VAL A 281 -43.49 1.98 -17.73
CA VAL A 281 -43.89 2.47 -19.06
C VAL A 281 -42.67 2.41 -19.98
N ALA A 282 -42.87 1.78 -21.14
CA ALA A 282 -41.90 1.56 -22.19
C ALA A 282 -41.45 2.88 -22.86
N GLY A 283 -40.28 2.83 -23.50
CA GLY A 283 -39.55 3.99 -24.01
C GLY A 283 -40.22 4.82 -25.10
N GLY A 284 -39.81 6.08 -25.20
CA GLY A 284 -40.11 6.98 -26.30
C GLY A 284 -39.83 8.45 -25.96
N HIS A 285 -38.80 9.02 -26.60
CA HIS A 285 -38.52 10.45 -26.84
C HIS A 285 -38.10 11.41 -25.69
N PHE A 286 -36.81 11.73 -25.72
CA PHE A 286 -36.19 13.02 -25.32
C PHE A 286 -36.49 14.11 -26.40
N PRO A 287 -36.36 15.44 -26.14
CA PRO A 287 -35.69 16.08 -25.00
C PRO A 287 -36.57 17.04 -24.16
N ILE A 288 -36.20 17.24 -22.89
CA ILE A 288 -36.73 18.31 -22.02
C ILE A 288 -35.76 19.49 -22.05
N SER A 289 -36.24 20.68 -22.44
CA SER A 289 -35.48 21.94 -22.42
C SER A 289 -35.34 22.50 -21.00
N LEU A 290 -34.12 22.83 -20.57
CA LEU A 290 -33.86 23.57 -19.33
C LEU A 290 -34.03 25.08 -19.56
N ALA A 291 -35.05 25.68 -18.95
CA ALA A 291 -35.13 27.13 -18.80
C ALA A 291 -35.82 27.50 -17.48
N SER A 292 -35.04 27.64 -16.41
CA SER A 292 -35.27 28.66 -15.39
C SER A 292 -34.08 28.74 -14.42
N LYS A 293 -33.52 29.95 -14.30
CA LYS A 293 -32.61 30.34 -13.22
C LYS A 293 -33.46 30.58 -11.98
N ILE A 294 -33.11 29.96 -10.87
CA ILE A 294 -33.54 30.38 -9.53
C ILE A 294 -32.30 30.47 -8.67
N SER A 295 -31.96 31.69 -8.26
CA SER A 295 -31.02 31.98 -7.18
C SER A 295 -31.82 32.32 -5.93
N ILE A 296 -31.62 31.61 -4.82
CA ILE A 296 -31.75 32.17 -3.47
C ILE A 296 -30.74 31.47 -2.56
N GLU A 297 -30.03 32.29 -1.80
CA GLU A 297 -29.06 31.98 -0.76
C GLU A 297 -29.65 31.13 0.38
N GLY A 298 -28.83 30.30 1.04
CA GLY A 298 -29.15 29.81 2.38
C GLY A 298 -28.61 28.42 2.75
N VAL A 299 -27.57 28.43 3.60
CA VAL A 299 -27.21 27.41 4.60
C VAL A 299 -26.58 26.11 4.06
N TRP A 300 -25.25 26.10 4.02
CA TRP A 300 -24.44 24.88 4.00
C TRP A 300 -24.47 24.23 5.38
N LEU A 301 -25.28 23.17 5.54
CA LEU A 301 -25.10 22.19 6.61
C LEU A 301 -23.87 21.33 6.27
N PHE A 302 -22.71 21.74 6.77
CA PHE A 302 -21.56 20.85 6.90
C PHE A 302 -21.92 19.75 7.90
N SER A 303 -22.17 18.54 7.41
CA SER A 303 -22.01 17.33 8.20
C SER A 303 -20.51 17.10 8.35
N GLU A 304 -19.97 17.40 9.52
CA GLU A 304 -18.63 16.99 9.96
C GLU A 304 -18.44 15.47 9.74
N MET A 305 -17.81 15.10 8.62
CA MET A 305 -17.03 13.88 8.56
C MET A 305 -15.63 14.28 8.98
N GLY A 306 -15.27 13.90 10.21
CA GLY A 306 -13.99 14.19 10.84
C GLY A 306 -12.83 13.97 9.87
N GLY A 307 -12.01 15.00 9.76
CA GLY A 307 -10.85 15.06 8.89
C GLY A 307 -9.92 13.89 9.13
N ILE A 308 -9.68 13.12 8.08
CA ILE A 308 -8.37 12.57 7.83
C ILE A 308 -7.65 13.69 7.10
N ASP A 309 -7.05 14.60 7.88
CA ASP A 309 -6.05 15.48 7.33
C ASP A 309 -4.98 14.59 6.73
N LYS A 310 -4.74 14.83 5.44
CA LYS A 310 -3.58 14.34 4.71
C LYS A 310 -2.38 14.51 5.62
N ILE A 311 -1.82 13.42 6.13
CA ILE A 311 -0.43 13.41 6.55
C ILE A 311 0.33 13.57 5.24
N ASN A 312 0.60 14.82 4.88
CA ASN A 312 1.61 15.18 3.91
C ASN A 312 2.92 14.53 4.41
N MET A 313 3.29 13.37 3.87
CA MET A 313 4.69 12.90 3.88
C MET A 313 5.53 13.69 2.87
N CYS A 314 5.32 15.01 2.83
CA CYS A 314 6.17 15.95 2.11
C CYS A 314 7.12 16.54 3.15
N MET A 315 8.25 15.87 3.36
CA MET A 315 9.40 16.49 4.02
C MET A 315 10.51 16.65 3.00
N SER A 316 10.52 17.85 2.41
CA SER A 316 11.66 18.50 1.78
C SER A 316 12.95 18.20 2.55
N ALA A 317 13.91 17.60 1.85
CA ALA A 317 15.29 17.54 2.30
C ALA A 317 15.87 18.96 2.30
N HIS A 318 15.76 19.67 3.43
CA HIS A 318 16.48 20.92 3.63
C HIS A 318 17.90 20.66 4.13
N ASP A 319 18.81 21.12 3.30
CA ASP A 319 20.25 21.32 3.41
C ASP A 319 20.76 21.57 4.86
N TYR A 320 21.53 20.63 5.41
CA TYR A 320 22.44 20.90 6.53
C TYR A 320 23.88 20.76 6.04
N LYS A 321 24.43 21.88 5.55
CA LYS A 321 25.87 22.09 5.44
C LYS A 321 26.46 22.15 6.86
N THR A 322 27.17 21.09 7.24
CA THR A 322 28.05 21.10 8.40
C THR A 322 29.24 22.02 8.13
N LYS A 323 29.35 23.11 8.90
CA LYS A 323 30.63 23.73 9.21
C LYS A 323 31.21 23.02 10.43
N VAL A 324 32.32 22.31 10.25
CA VAL A 324 33.42 22.21 11.22
C VAL A 324 34.70 22.41 10.44
#